data_AF-A0A9W9YYB1-F1
#
_entry.id   AF-A0A9W9YYB1-F1
#
_cell.length_a   1.000
_cell.length_b   1.000
_cell.length_c   1.000
_cell.angle_alpha   90.00
_cell.angle_beta   90.00
_cell.angle_gamma   90.00
#
_symmetry.space_group_name_H-M   'P 1'
#
loop_
_entity.id
_entity.type
_entity.pdbx_description
1 polymer ?
#
loop_
_entity_poly.entity_id
_entity_poly.type
_entity_poly.pdbx_seq_one_letter_code
_entity_poly.pdbx_strand_id
1 'polypeptide(L)'
;MEEAMEIPPGNDFVIYTRGESCEDTLVEKWALHYGMQLKIRIGPDHPRKLIDLVVKMILHEEVMELTSQMVQYRNNLSRKILENIESLDDKPLKIPRFCESFSAGWNEWKKNGEEKEETSFTIFTKYMDDEPLGNS
;
A
#
# COMPACT_ATOMS: atom_id res chain seq x y z
N MET A 1 -19.64 -32.21 -33.58
CA MET A 1 -19.89 -32.37 -32.13
C MET A 1 -18.53 -32.26 -31.50
N GLU A 2 -18.12 -31.02 -31.19
CA GLU A 2 -16.82 -30.73 -30.57
C GLU A 2 -17.08 -30.30 -29.14
N GLU A 3 -16.47 -31.04 -28.21
CA GLU A 3 -16.60 -30.86 -26.76
C GLU A 3 -15.98 -29.54 -26.32
N ALA A 4 -16.74 -28.80 -25.51
CA ALA A 4 -16.24 -27.59 -24.85
C ALA A 4 -15.27 -28.02 -23.73
N MET A 5 -14.01 -27.62 -23.85
CA MET A 5 -13.02 -27.77 -22.79
C MET A 5 -13.34 -26.77 -21.68
N GLU A 6 -13.85 -27.26 -20.55
CA GLU A 6 -14.04 -26.46 -19.33
C GLU A 6 -12.68 -26.08 -18.72
N ILE A 7 -12.41 -24.78 -18.66
CA ILE A 7 -11.22 -24.21 -18.00
C ILE A 7 -11.63 -23.82 -16.57
N PRO A 8 -10.85 -24.19 -15.54
CA PRO A 8 -11.26 -24.05 -14.14
C PRO A 8 -11.36 -22.58 -13.69
N PRO A 9 -12.20 -22.27 -12.69
CA PRO A 9 -12.40 -20.90 -12.22
C PRO A 9 -11.24 -20.48 -11.32
N GLY A 10 -10.35 -19.66 -11.86
CA GLY A 10 -9.25 -19.06 -11.10
C GLY A 10 -8.77 -17.76 -11.73
N ASN A 11 -9.32 -16.64 -11.25
CA ASN A 11 -8.83 -15.27 -11.40
C ASN A 11 -8.76 -14.65 -12.81
N ASP A 12 -9.66 -15.03 -13.72
CA ASP A 12 -9.83 -14.32 -15.00
C ASP A 12 -10.72 -13.06 -14.82
N PHE A 13 -10.16 -11.87 -14.98
CA PHE A 13 -10.95 -10.64 -15.15
C PHE A 13 -11.21 -10.42 -16.65
N VAL A 14 -12.46 -10.65 -17.08
CA VAL A 14 -12.90 -10.45 -18.47
C VAL A 14 -13.52 -9.07 -18.62
N ILE A 15 -12.90 -8.20 -19.40
CA ILE A 15 -13.31 -6.79 -19.56
C ILE A 15 -13.80 -6.60 -20.98
N TYR A 16 -14.37 -5.46 -21.36
CA TYR A 16 -14.94 -5.32 -22.68
C TYR A 16 -14.48 -4.01 -23.40
N THR A 17 -13.97 -4.01 -24.68
CA THR A 17 -13.46 -2.83 -25.49
C THR A 17 -13.77 -2.87 -27.01
N ARG A 18 -14.56 -1.92 -27.59
CA ARG A 18 -14.72 -1.76 -29.07
C ARG A 18 -14.25 -0.39 -29.51
N GLY A 19 -13.41 -0.39 -30.53
CA GLY A 19 -13.03 0.80 -31.27
C GLY A 19 -11.68 1.31 -30.78
N GLU A 20 -10.69 1.14 -31.63
CA GLU A 20 -9.30 1.53 -31.47
C GLU A 20 -9.18 2.94 -30.86
N SER A 21 -8.60 3.03 -29.68
CA SER A 21 -8.21 4.31 -29.06
C SER A 21 -7.24 4.03 -27.92
N CYS A 22 -5.94 4.24 -28.18
CA CYS A 22 -4.78 4.56 -27.31
C CYS A 22 -4.69 4.05 -25.84
N GLU A 23 -5.79 4.01 -25.08
CA GLU A 23 -5.89 3.62 -23.67
C GLU A 23 -5.83 2.10 -23.43
N ASP A 24 -6.15 1.29 -24.44
CA ASP A 24 -6.07 -0.19 -24.37
C ASP A 24 -4.65 -0.71 -24.04
N THR A 25 -3.62 0.07 -24.39
CA THR A 25 -2.21 -0.35 -24.21
C THR A 25 -1.70 -0.26 -22.78
N LEU A 26 -2.25 0.61 -21.92
CA LEU A 26 -1.78 0.75 -20.54
C LEU A 26 -2.27 -0.40 -19.66
N VAL A 27 -3.52 -0.81 -19.87
CA VAL A 27 -4.16 -1.93 -19.18
C VAL A 27 -3.49 -3.25 -19.51
N GLU A 28 -3.20 -3.48 -20.79
CA GLU A 28 -2.48 -4.68 -21.25
C GLU A 28 -1.03 -4.71 -20.75
N LYS A 29 -0.31 -3.58 -20.79
CA LYS A 29 1.07 -3.49 -20.28
C LYS A 29 1.14 -3.74 -18.77
N TRP A 30 0.19 -3.23 -18.00
CA TRP A 30 0.09 -3.48 -16.57
C TRP A 30 -0.18 -4.95 -16.27
N ALA A 31 -1.17 -5.56 -16.94
CA ALA A 31 -1.47 -6.98 -16.76
C ALA A 31 -0.27 -7.87 -17.10
N LEU A 32 0.46 -7.56 -18.18
CA LEU A 32 1.70 -8.24 -18.54
C LEU A 32 2.81 -8.06 -17.48
N HIS A 33 2.99 -6.84 -16.96
CA HIS A 33 3.99 -6.56 -15.92
C HIS A 33 3.77 -7.40 -14.66
N TYR A 34 2.51 -7.69 -14.32
CA TYR A 34 2.12 -8.48 -13.14
C TYR A 34 1.72 -9.93 -13.46
N GLY A 35 1.96 -10.42 -14.69
CA GLY A 35 1.70 -11.81 -15.08
C GLY A 35 0.22 -12.20 -15.15
N MET A 36 -0.69 -11.24 -15.30
CA MET A 36 -2.13 -11.46 -15.44
C MET A 36 -2.52 -11.60 -16.92
N GLN A 37 -3.45 -12.51 -17.22
CA GLN A 37 -4.08 -12.59 -18.54
C GLN A 37 -5.40 -11.81 -18.53
N LEU A 38 -5.48 -10.78 -19.37
CA LEU A 38 -6.74 -10.06 -19.61
C LEU A 38 -7.39 -10.59 -20.89
N LYS A 39 -8.66 -10.95 -20.80
CA LYS A 39 -9.47 -11.33 -21.96
C LYS A 39 -10.58 -10.32 -22.13
N ILE A 40 -10.54 -9.55 -23.22
CA ILE A 40 -11.51 -8.47 -23.43
C ILE A 40 -12.58 -8.91 -24.47
N ARG A 41 -13.89 -8.92 -24.15
CA ARG A 41 -15.03 -9.19 -25.08
C ARG A 41 -15.85 -7.91 -25.31
N ILE A 42 -16.98 -7.79 -26.05
CA ILE A 42 -17.61 -6.44 -26.22
C ILE A 42 -19.15 -6.47 -26.11
N GLY A 43 -19.74 -5.66 -25.19
CA GLY A 43 -21.19 -5.54 -24.93
C GLY A 43 -21.53 -4.21 -24.20
N PRO A 44 -22.80 -3.78 -24.11
CA PRO A 44 -23.23 -2.39 -23.86
C PRO A 44 -22.93 -1.78 -22.47
N ASP A 45 -22.68 -2.58 -21.42
CA ASP A 45 -22.34 -2.10 -20.05
C ASP A 45 -20.87 -1.70 -19.87
N HIS A 46 -20.27 -1.26 -20.95
CA HIS A 46 -18.84 -1.24 -21.18
C HIS A 46 -18.08 -0.13 -20.43
N PRO A 47 -18.54 1.14 -20.43
CA PRO A 47 -17.76 2.21 -19.82
C PRO A 47 -17.66 2.04 -18.30
N ARG A 48 -18.71 1.51 -17.67
CA ARG A 48 -18.72 1.26 -16.21
C ARG A 48 -17.70 0.20 -15.80
N LYS A 49 -17.56 -0.87 -16.59
CA LYS A 49 -16.59 -1.94 -16.33
C LYS A 49 -15.16 -1.49 -16.56
N LEU A 50 -14.93 -0.64 -17.57
CA LEU A 50 -13.62 -0.03 -17.79
C LEU A 50 -13.23 0.92 -16.66
N ILE A 51 -14.15 1.77 -16.21
CA ILE A 51 -13.91 2.66 -15.07
C ILE A 51 -13.58 1.84 -13.81
N ASP A 52 -14.35 0.78 -13.53
CA ASP A 52 -14.09 -0.10 -12.39
C ASP A 52 -12.70 -0.77 -12.45
N LEU A 53 -12.28 -1.19 -13.65
CA LEU A 53 -10.94 -1.73 -13.85
C LEU A 53 -9.85 -0.68 -13.59
N VAL A 54 -9.97 0.49 -14.21
CA VAL A 54 -8.98 1.56 -14.07
C VAL A 54 -8.86 1.96 -12.60
N VAL A 55 -9.99 2.07 -11.88
CA VAL A 55 -10.00 2.33 -10.44
C VAL A 55 -9.27 1.23 -9.67
N LYS A 56 -9.54 -0.05 -9.97
CA LYS A 56 -8.85 -1.18 -9.31
C LYS A 56 -7.34 -1.16 -9.56
N MET A 57 -6.91 -0.84 -10.78
CA MET A 57 -5.49 -0.75 -11.12
C MET A 57 -4.80 0.38 -10.36
N ILE A 58 -5.39 1.59 -10.37
CA ILE A 58 -4.87 2.75 -9.62
C ILE A 58 -4.78 2.40 -8.14
N LEU A 59 -5.86 1.84 -7.55
CA LEU A 59 -5.86 1.44 -6.14
C LEU A 59 -4.77 0.41 -5.83
N HIS A 60 -4.52 -0.54 -6.73
CA HIS A 60 -3.46 -1.53 -6.54
C HIS A 60 -2.07 -0.87 -6.54
N GLU A 61 -1.79 0.00 -7.50
CA GLU A 61 -0.51 0.74 -7.56
C GLU A 61 -0.29 1.58 -6.30
N GLU A 62 -1.31 2.32 -5.87
CA GLU A 62 -1.27 3.13 -4.65
C GLU A 62 -1.04 2.26 -3.40
N VAL A 63 -1.71 1.10 -3.30
CA VAL A 63 -1.52 0.16 -2.18
C VAL A 63 -0.10 -0.41 -2.17
N MET A 64 0.45 -0.74 -3.34
CA MET A 64 1.81 -1.28 -3.45
C MET A 64 2.86 -0.24 -3.06
N GLU A 65 2.70 1.00 -3.52
CA GLU A 65 3.58 2.11 -3.15
C GLU A 65 3.49 2.40 -1.64
N LEU A 66 2.28 2.47 -1.09
CA LEU A 66 2.07 2.63 0.35
C LEU A 66 2.70 1.49 1.17
N THR A 67 2.60 0.26 0.67
CA THR A 67 3.21 -0.92 1.30
C THR A 67 4.74 -0.82 1.30
N SER A 68 5.33 -0.42 0.16
CA SER A 68 6.76 -0.17 0.04
C SER A 68 7.24 0.89 1.04
N GLN A 69 6.54 2.02 1.12
CA GLN A 69 6.87 3.09 2.06
C GLN A 69 6.75 2.65 3.51
N MET A 70 5.72 1.86 3.86
CA MET A 70 5.54 1.32 5.22
C MET A 70 6.69 0.36 5.60
N VAL A 71 7.13 -0.48 4.66
CA VAL A 71 8.28 -1.37 4.86
C VAL A 71 9.56 -0.56 5.10
N GLN A 72 9.78 0.50 4.32
CA GLN A 72 10.93 1.40 4.51
C GLN A 72 10.89 2.06 5.89
N TYR A 73 9.73 2.62 6.28
CA TYR A 73 9.54 3.23 7.59
C TYR A 73 9.83 2.24 8.72
N ARG A 74 9.24 1.03 8.68
CA ARG A 74 9.48 -0.02 9.68
C ARG A 74 10.97 -0.36 9.79
N ASN A 75 11.65 -0.55 8.66
CA ASN A 75 13.07 -0.91 8.65
C ASN A 75 13.93 0.21 9.23
N ASN A 76 13.63 1.47 8.90
CA ASN A 76 14.31 2.61 9.46
C ASN A 76 14.07 2.73 10.97
N LEU A 77 12.81 2.71 11.40
CA LEU A 77 12.47 2.79 12.82
C LEU A 77 13.19 1.69 13.62
N SER A 78 13.23 0.46 13.09
CA SER A 78 13.97 -0.64 13.70
C SER A 78 15.47 -0.34 13.82
N ARG A 79 16.08 0.18 12.75
CA ARG A 79 17.49 0.59 12.72
C ARG A 79 17.79 1.66 13.77
N LYS A 80 16.98 2.73 13.82
CA LYS A 80 17.11 3.84 14.76
C LYS A 80 16.92 3.41 16.21
N ILE A 81 15.98 2.52 16.48
CA ILE A 81 15.81 1.93 17.82
C ILE A 81 17.06 1.16 18.22
N LEU A 82 17.63 0.35 17.32
CA LEU A 82 18.86 -0.40 17.60
C LEU A 82 20.07 0.53 17.81
N GLU A 83 20.21 1.58 17.02
CA GLU A 83 21.26 2.60 17.16
C GLU A 83 21.18 3.35 18.50
N ASN A 84 20.00 3.45 19.09
CA ASN A 84 19.74 4.18 20.33
C ASN A 84 19.38 3.24 21.50
N ILE A 85 19.63 1.94 21.40
CA ILE A 85 19.14 0.99 22.40
C ILE A 85 19.71 1.25 23.79
N GLU A 86 20.99 1.64 23.88
CA GLU A 86 21.66 1.97 25.16
C GLU A 86 21.05 3.21 25.83
N SER A 87 20.51 4.17 25.06
CA SER A 87 19.82 5.35 25.62
C SER A 87 18.35 5.08 25.95
N LEU A 88 17.81 3.93 25.50
CA LEU A 88 16.45 3.49 25.74
C LEU A 88 16.36 2.41 26.86
N ASP A 89 17.47 1.75 27.20
CA ASP A 89 17.54 0.54 28.04
C ASP A 89 17.05 0.73 29.49
N ASP A 90 17.04 1.97 30.00
CA ASP A 90 16.61 2.27 31.37
C ASP A 90 15.09 2.57 31.50
N LYS A 91 14.34 2.56 30.39
CA LYS A 91 12.91 2.92 30.40
C LYS A 91 12.00 1.72 30.14
N PRO A 92 10.98 1.47 30.99
CA PRO A 92 10.00 0.43 30.71
C PRO A 92 9.19 0.78 29.45
N LEU A 93 9.16 -0.17 28.50
CA LEU A 93 8.37 -0.06 27.28
C LEU A 93 6.87 0.03 27.63
N LYS A 94 6.27 1.19 27.35
CA LYS A 94 4.82 1.39 27.44
C LYS A 94 4.13 0.72 26.24
N ILE A 95 3.97 -0.61 26.27
CA ILE A 95 3.33 -1.39 25.20
C ILE A 95 1.99 -0.78 24.72
N PRO A 96 1.10 -0.26 25.59
CA PRO A 96 -0.16 0.35 25.15
C PRO A 96 0.03 1.56 24.22
N ARG A 97 1.17 2.26 24.31
CA ARG A 97 1.48 3.44 23.48
C ARG A 97 2.10 3.09 22.13
N PHE A 98 2.66 1.89 21.99
CA PHE A 98 3.43 1.53 20.81
C PHE A 98 2.67 1.74 19.50
N CYS A 99 1.39 1.34 19.44
CA CYS A 99 0.56 1.53 18.26
C CYS A 99 0.31 3.01 17.94
N GLU A 100 0.06 3.83 18.96
CA GLU A 100 -0.17 5.27 18.81
C GLU A 100 1.12 5.97 18.36
N SER A 101 2.24 5.68 19.01
CA SER A 101 3.57 6.19 18.69
C SER A 101 4.00 5.82 17.27
N PHE A 102 3.80 4.56 16.87
CA PHE A 102 4.09 4.09 15.53
C PHE A 102 3.22 4.82 14.50
N SER A 103 1.94 5.00 14.78
CA SER A 103 1.02 5.72 13.88
C SER A 103 1.37 7.20 13.76
N ALA A 104 1.78 7.84 14.86
CA ALA A 104 2.23 9.23 14.87
C ALA A 104 3.52 9.41 14.06
N GLY A 105 4.52 8.56 14.29
CA GLY A 105 5.76 8.56 13.51
C GLY A 105 5.52 8.27 12.03
N TRP A 106 4.64 7.32 11.69
CA TRP A 106 4.24 7.05 10.30
C TRP A 106 3.57 8.26 9.64
N ASN A 107 2.68 8.95 10.35
CA ASN A 107 2.05 10.15 9.81
C ASN A 107 3.05 11.27 9.55
N GLU A 108 4.12 11.35 10.34
CA GLU A 108 5.20 12.31 10.12
C GLU A 108 6.11 11.88 8.96
N TRP A 109 6.44 10.59 8.86
CA TRP A 109 7.22 10.02 7.77
C TRP A 109 6.65 10.36 6.38
N LYS A 110 5.32 10.33 6.24
CA LYS A 110 4.64 10.65 4.98
C LYS A 110 4.72 12.13 4.59
N LYS A 111 4.95 13.05 5.53
CA LYS A 111 4.96 14.49 5.27
C LYS A 111 6.34 15.00 4.86
N ASN A 112 7.38 14.39 5.39
CA ASN A 112 8.73 14.94 5.33
C ASN A 112 9.53 14.26 4.20
N GLY A 113 10.36 15.05 3.50
CA GLY A 113 11.23 14.57 2.42
C GLY A 113 12.51 13.94 2.96
N GLU A 114 13.64 14.64 2.82
CA GLU A 114 14.96 14.14 3.22
C GLU A 114 15.10 13.91 4.75
N GLU A 115 14.42 14.70 5.58
CA GLU A 115 14.51 14.62 7.05
C GLU A 115 13.51 13.65 7.70
N LYS A 116 12.77 12.87 6.91
CA LYS A 116 11.70 11.99 7.42
C LYS A 116 12.19 10.94 8.41
N GLU A 117 13.44 10.50 8.28
CA GLU A 117 14.05 9.51 9.16
C GLU A 117 14.12 10.01 10.61
N GLU A 118 14.73 11.17 10.80
CA GLU A 118 14.98 11.74 12.12
C GLU A 118 13.71 12.30 12.76
N THR A 119 12.90 13.00 11.97
CA THR A 119 11.65 13.61 12.45
C THR A 119 10.62 12.56 12.87
N SER A 120 10.44 11.49 12.09
CA SER A 120 9.51 10.41 12.44
C SER A 120 9.96 9.62 13.68
N PHE A 121 11.27 9.41 13.85
CA PHE A 121 11.82 8.76 15.04
C PHE A 121 11.60 9.62 16.29
N THR A 122 11.86 10.92 16.20
CA THR A 122 11.63 11.87 17.30
C THR A 122 10.16 11.91 17.74
N ILE A 123 9.22 11.92 16.79
CA ILE A 123 7.79 11.86 17.10
C ILE A 123 7.42 10.52 17.76
N PHE A 124 7.94 9.41 17.25
CA PHE A 124 7.72 8.09 17.83
C PHE A 124 8.18 8.03 19.29
N THR A 125 9.42 8.44 19.59
CA THR A 125 9.97 8.39 20.95
C THR A 125 9.25 9.35 21.89
N LYS A 126 8.88 10.54 21.44
CA LYS A 126 8.07 11.47 22.22
C LYS A 126 6.74 10.87 22.66
N TYR A 127 5.99 10.25 21.74
CA TYR A 127 4.71 9.61 22.07
C TYR A 127 4.88 8.37 22.97
N MET A 128 6.02 7.68 22.87
CA MET A 128 6.37 6.60 23.81
C MET A 128 6.64 7.13 25.22
N ASP A 129 7.22 8.31 25.34
CA ASP A 129 7.61 8.92 26.61
C ASP A 129 6.46 9.67 27.30
N ASP A 130 5.52 10.29 26.57
CA ASP A 130 4.42 11.05 27.14
C ASP A 130 3.51 10.18 28.05
N GLU A 131 3.10 10.73 29.20
CA GLU A 131 2.02 10.17 30.03
C GLU A 131 0.66 10.35 29.34
N PRO A 132 -0.36 9.52 29.65
CA PRO A 132 -1.71 9.85 29.20
C PRO A 132 -2.05 11.28 29.58
N LEU A 133 -2.53 12.05 28.62
CA LEU A 133 -3.44 13.15 28.93
C LEU A 133 -4.57 12.49 29.72
N GLY A 134 -4.46 12.57 31.06
CA GLY A 134 -5.52 12.21 31.96
C GLY A 134 -6.73 13.02 31.52
N ASN A 135 -7.85 12.33 31.33
CA ASN A 135 -9.13 12.99 31.16
C ASN A 135 -9.32 13.89 32.39
N SER A 136 -9.14 15.19 32.20
CA SER A 136 -9.57 16.23 33.15
C SER A 136 -11.09 16.23 33.27
#